data_AF-K7GCN5-F1
#
_entry.id   AF-K7GCN5-F1
#
_cell.length_a   1.000
_cell.length_b   1.000
_cell.length_c   1.000
_cell.angle_alpha   90.00
_cell.angle_beta   90.00
_cell.angle_gamma   90.00
#
_symmetry.space_group_name_H-M   'P 1'
#
loop_
_entity.id
_entity.type
_entity.pdbx_description
1 polymer ?
#
loop_
_entity_poly.entity_id
_entity_poly.type
_entity_poly.pdbx_seq_one_letter_code
_entity_poly.pdbx_strand_id
1 'polypeptide(L)'
;TQKKFPRKNEALGAIQIIVALIHLGLGGIMFFASKESVPLCMASWYPFWGAGLFIISGSLSAAAATATNITEGLEAGSNLLNVFSFLGSLAGGIMLGIDLISISILNKYKISIPMLDKIRLFNFVLPLHCEESPIPWDYCQSIGFYKTGILALMLIFSIIQSIV
;
A
#
# COMPACT_ATOMS: atom_id res chain seq x y z
N THR A 1 19.12 -7.14 35.23
CA THR A 1 18.11 -7.41 34.19
C THR A 1 18.82 -7.53 32.85
N GLN A 2 18.95 -8.73 32.28
CA GLN A 2 19.55 -8.88 30.94
C GLN A 2 18.52 -8.50 29.87
N LYS A 3 18.88 -7.54 28.99
CA LYS A 3 18.08 -7.21 27.80
C LYS A 3 18.11 -8.42 26.86
N LYS A 4 16.99 -9.13 26.75
CA LYS A 4 16.79 -10.19 25.76
C LYS A 4 16.64 -9.51 24.40
N PHE A 5 17.58 -9.72 23.49
CA PHE A 5 17.44 -9.24 22.11
C PHE A 5 16.25 -9.94 21.45
N PRO A 6 15.43 -9.20 20.68
CA PRO A 6 14.29 -9.79 19.99
C PRO A 6 14.78 -10.85 19.00
N ARG A 7 14.05 -11.96 18.90
CA ARG A 7 14.36 -13.00 17.90
C ARG A 7 14.08 -12.43 16.50
N LYS A 8 14.79 -12.91 15.48
CA LYS A 8 14.63 -12.44 14.08
C LYS A 8 13.16 -12.36 13.65
N ASN A 9 12.36 -13.39 13.97
CA ASN A 9 10.95 -13.49 13.60
C ASN A 9 10.05 -12.51 14.37
N GLU A 10 10.46 -12.09 15.57
CA GLU A 10 9.76 -11.10 16.40
C GLU A 10 9.93 -9.69 15.81
N ALA A 11 11.16 -9.34 15.43
CA ALA A 11 11.45 -8.07 14.76
C ALA A 11 10.75 -7.99 13.39
N LEU A 12 10.75 -9.10 12.64
CA LEU A 12 10.04 -9.23 11.36
C LEU A 12 8.55 -8.91 11.54
N GLY A 13 7.90 -9.61 12.48
CA GLY A 13 6.47 -9.43 12.74
C GLY A 13 6.11 -8.00 13.17
N ALA A 14 6.96 -7.37 13.99
CA ALA A 14 6.77 -5.97 14.38
C ALA A 14 6.81 -5.02 13.17
N ILE A 15 7.76 -5.22 12.24
CA ILE A 15 7.84 -4.41 11.01
C ILE A 15 6.56 -4.59 10.17
N GLN A 16 6.08 -5.83 10.00
CA GLN A 16 4.87 -6.12 9.23
C GLN A 16 3.64 -5.40 9.81
N ILE A 17 3.50 -5.37 11.14
CA ILE A 17 2.41 -4.65 11.81
C ILE A 17 2.55 -3.14 11.59
N ILE A 18 3.75 -2.57 11.73
CA ILE A 18 3.97 -1.13 11.51
C ILE A 18 3.61 -0.73 10.08
N VAL A 19 4.10 -1.49 9.09
CA VAL A 19 3.77 -1.27 7.66
C VAL A 19 2.25 -1.33 7.45
N ALA A 20 1.57 -2.31 8.05
CA ALA A 20 0.13 -2.46 7.92
C ALA A 20 -0.64 -1.27 8.47
N LEU A 21 -0.25 -0.77 9.64
CA LEU A 21 -0.86 0.41 10.26
C LEU A 21 -0.64 1.66 9.40
N ILE A 22 0.53 1.80 8.78
CA ILE A 22 0.79 2.89 7.83
C ILE A 22 -0.14 2.79 6.61
N HIS A 23 -0.34 1.59 6.05
CA HIS A 23 -1.26 1.38 4.93
C HIS A 23 -2.70 1.70 5.32
N LEU A 24 -3.18 1.26 6.49
CA LEU A 24 -4.53 1.59 6.96
C LEU A 24 -4.71 3.08 7.22
N GLY A 25 -3.74 3.73 7.87
CA GLY A 25 -3.79 5.15 8.18
C GLY A 25 -3.81 6.01 6.92
N LEU A 26 -2.81 5.81 6.04
CA LEU A 26 -2.69 6.56 4.79
C LEU A 26 -3.82 6.24 3.81
N GLY A 27 -4.20 4.96 3.68
CA GLY A 27 -5.32 4.52 2.86
C GLY A 27 -6.66 5.06 3.35
N GLY A 28 -6.88 5.09 4.68
CA GLY A 28 -8.06 5.70 5.28
C GLY A 28 -8.14 7.20 5.01
N ILE A 29 -7.05 7.94 5.20
CA ILE A 29 -6.97 9.37 4.84
C ILE A 29 -7.33 9.56 3.36
N MET A 30 -6.75 8.75 2.48
CA MET A 30 -6.99 8.82 1.05
C MET A 30 -8.43 8.46 0.66
N PHE A 31 -9.05 7.50 1.36
CA PHE A 31 -10.45 7.11 1.15
C PHE A 31 -11.41 8.26 1.42
N PHE A 32 -11.23 8.98 2.53
CA PHE A 32 -12.11 10.10 2.87
C PHE A 32 -11.84 11.36 2.04
N ALA A 33 -10.59 11.55 1.60
CA ALA A 33 -10.19 12.71 0.80
C ALA A 33 -10.49 12.56 -0.70
N SER A 34 -10.64 11.34 -1.21
CA SER A 34 -10.83 11.07 -2.65
C SER A 34 -12.31 11.00 -3.00
N LYS A 35 -12.95 12.16 -3.17
CA LYS A 35 -14.38 12.23 -3.56
C LYS A 35 -14.64 12.08 -5.05
N GLU A 36 -13.68 12.48 -5.89
CA GLU A 36 -13.93 12.65 -7.33
C GLU A 36 -13.01 11.82 -8.23
N SER A 37 -11.86 11.39 -7.72
CA SER A 37 -10.94 10.51 -8.44
C SER A 37 -10.38 9.45 -7.49
N VAL A 38 -10.61 8.18 -7.80
CA VAL A 38 -10.16 7.08 -6.96
C VAL A 38 -8.93 6.46 -7.65
N PRO A 39 -7.74 6.42 -7.02
CA PRO A 39 -6.55 5.77 -7.60
C PRO A 39 -6.64 4.24 -7.63
N LEU A 40 -6.00 3.59 -8.61
CA LEU A 40 -5.39 2.22 -8.60
C LEU A 40 -5.62 1.33 -7.38
N CYS A 41 -4.95 1.77 -6.32
CA CYS A 41 -4.88 1.07 -5.06
C CYS A 41 -6.17 1.20 -4.23
N MET A 42 -6.94 2.28 -4.39
CA MET A 42 -8.15 2.53 -3.60
C MET A 42 -9.36 1.77 -4.12
N ALA A 43 -9.64 1.76 -5.43
CA ALA A 43 -10.77 0.94 -5.91
C ALA A 43 -10.49 -0.56 -5.89
N SER A 44 -9.21 -0.98 -5.84
CA SER A 44 -8.85 -2.36 -5.51
C SER A 44 -8.85 -2.65 -4.01
N TRP A 45 -9.08 -1.63 -3.17
CA TRP A 45 -9.04 -1.70 -1.71
C TRP A 45 -7.72 -2.21 -1.12
N TYR A 46 -6.62 -2.04 -1.86
CA TYR A 46 -5.27 -2.48 -1.45
C TYR A 46 -4.88 -2.06 -0.04
N PRO A 47 -5.07 -0.80 0.40
CA PRO A 47 -4.68 -0.38 1.74
C PRO A 47 -5.36 -1.18 2.86
N PHE A 48 -6.50 -1.81 2.58
CA PHE A 48 -7.26 -2.61 3.53
C PHE A 48 -6.88 -4.09 3.47
N TRP A 49 -6.98 -4.74 2.31
CA TRP A 49 -6.68 -6.17 2.22
C TRP A 49 -5.18 -6.44 2.34
N GLY A 50 -4.32 -5.56 1.81
CA GLY A 50 -2.86 -5.66 1.98
C GLY A 50 -2.46 -5.52 3.45
N ALA A 51 -3.00 -4.52 4.15
CA ALA A 51 -2.76 -4.36 5.58
C ALA A 51 -3.31 -5.53 6.40
N GLY A 52 -4.46 -6.09 6.03
CA GLY A 52 -5.00 -7.30 6.66
C GLY A 52 -4.03 -8.48 6.57
N LEU A 53 -3.47 -8.74 5.39
CA LEU A 53 -2.45 -9.78 5.20
C LEU A 53 -1.21 -9.53 6.07
N PHE A 54 -0.71 -8.28 6.10
CA PHE A 54 0.48 -7.91 6.86
C PHE A 54 0.27 -8.05 8.38
N ILE A 55 -0.91 -7.67 8.92
CA ILE A 55 -1.26 -7.86 10.33
C ILE A 55 -1.30 -9.34 10.69
N ILE A 56 -1.97 -10.16 9.86
CA ILE A 56 -2.11 -11.59 10.11
C ILE A 56 -0.74 -12.27 10.10
N SER A 57 0.08 -12.00 9.09
CA SER A 57 1.44 -12.53 8.96
C SER A 57 2.35 -12.07 10.11
N GLY A 58 2.29 -10.78 10.47
CA GLY A 58 3.14 -10.23 11.52
C GLY A 58 2.80 -10.77 12.89
N SER A 59 1.50 -10.90 13.17
CA SER A 59 0.99 -11.49 14.42
C SER A 59 1.41 -12.95 14.55
N LEU A 60 1.33 -13.73 13.46
CA LEU A 60 1.73 -15.14 13.49
C LEU A 60 3.25 -15.31 13.64
N SER A 61 4.04 -14.43 13.01
CA SER A 61 5.50 -14.42 13.15
C SER A 61 5.94 -14.12 14.60
N ALA A 62 5.24 -13.19 15.27
CA ALA A 62 5.47 -12.89 16.68
C ALA A 62 5.01 -14.05 17.61
N ALA A 63 3.88 -14.70 17.30
CA ALA A 63 3.40 -15.87 18.02
C ALA A 63 4.39 -17.06 17.90
N ALA A 64 4.89 -17.32 16.69
CA ALA A 64 5.89 -18.35 16.45
C ALA A 64 7.22 -18.05 17.17
N ALA A 65 7.58 -16.77 17.33
CA ALA A 65 8.80 -16.36 18.03
C ALA A 65 8.74 -16.57 19.56
N THR A 66 7.55 -16.60 20.15
CA THR A 66 7.34 -16.70 21.61
C THR A 66 6.89 -18.08 22.08
N ALA A 67 6.38 -18.93 21.17
CA ALA A 67 5.95 -20.29 21.47
C ALA A 67 7.12 -21.16 21.99
N THR A 68 6.94 -21.77 23.17
CA THR A 68 7.93 -22.67 23.80
C THR A 68 7.74 -24.14 23.40
N ASN A 69 6.52 -24.51 22.99
CA ASN A 69 6.16 -25.78 22.37
C ASN A 69 5.65 -25.47 20.96
N ILE A 70 6.57 -25.34 20.01
CA ILE A 70 6.24 -25.02 18.61
C ILE A 70 5.52 -26.24 18.04
N THR A 71 4.24 -26.08 17.70
CA THR A 71 3.57 -27.01 16.77
C THR A 71 4.10 -26.71 15.38
N GLU A 72 4.63 -27.71 14.66
CA GLU A 72 5.14 -27.55 13.28
C GLU A 72 4.18 -26.78 12.37
N GLY A 73 2.88 -26.90 12.61
CA GLY A 73 1.84 -26.14 11.89
C GLY A 73 1.88 -24.62 12.10
N LEU A 74 2.34 -24.12 13.26
CA LEU A 74 2.45 -22.69 13.52
C LEU A 74 3.60 -22.06 12.72
N GLU A 75 4.74 -22.74 12.67
CA GLU A 75 5.90 -22.31 11.87
C GLU A 75 5.60 -22.41 10.37
N ALA A 76 5.01 -23.51 9.93
CA ALA A 76 4.56 -23.67 8.55
C ALA A 76 3.53 -22.59 8.14
N GLY A 77 2.57 -22.29 9.02
CA GLY A 77 1.57 -21.24 8.80
C GLY A 77 2.19 -19.84 8.73
N SER A 78 3.17 -19.54 9.60
CA SER A 78 3.89 -18.27 9.59
C SER A 78 4.67 -18.07 8.30
N ASN A 79 5.36 -19.11 7.83
CA ASN A 79 6.10 -19.07 6.58
C ASN A 79 5.16 -18.86 5.38
N LEU A 80 4.01 -19.55 5.36
CA LEU A 80 3.02 -19.41 4.30
C LEU A 80 2.44 -17.99 4.25
N LEU A 81 2.05 -17.42 5.39
CA LEU A 81 1.51 -16.06 5.46
C LEU A 81 2.55 -14.98 5.14
N ASN A 82 3.84 -15.26 5.40
CA ASN A 82 4.91 -14.39 4.96
C ASN A 82 5.01 -14.34 3.43
N VAL A 83 4.89 -15.48 2.75
CA VAL A 83 4.83 -15.54 1.28
C VAL A 83 3.62 -14.78 0.74
N PHE A 84 2.44 -14.94 1.34
CA PHE A 84 1.27 -14.17 0.93
C PHE A 84 1.43 -12.66 1.16
N SER A 85 2.08 -12.26 2.26
CA SER A 85 2.40 -10.85 2.52
C SER A 85 3.38 -10.30 1.49
N PHE A 86 4.40 -11.07 1.11
CA PHE A 86 5.31 -10.70 0.04
C PHE A 86 4.56 -10.51 -1.29
N LEU A 87 3.72 -11.46 -1.69
CA LEU A 87 2.91 -11.36 -2.92
C LEU A 87 1.95 -10.17 -2.88
N GLY A 88 1.32 -9.93 -1.73
CA GLY A 88 0.46 -8.77 -1.51
C GLY A 88 1.22 -7.45 -1.62
N SER A 89 2.45 -7.37 -1.10
CA SER A 89 3.31 -6.20 -1.21
C SER A 89 3.75 -5.92 -2.65
N LEU A 90 4.03 -6.97 -3.44
CA LEU A 90 4.40 -6.84 -4.85
C LEU A 90 3.20 -6.34 -5.68
N ALA A 91 2.03 -6.97 -5.51
CA ALA A 91 0.81 -6.55 -6.19
C ALA A 91 0.45 -5.11 -5.85
N GLY A 92 0.54 -4.75 -4.56
CA GLY A 92 0.34 -3.40 -4.07
C GLY A 92 1.31 -2.38 -4.65
N GLY A 93 2.60 -2.70 -4.66
CA GLY A 93 3.65 -1.85 -5.23
C GLY A 93 3.43 -1.58 -6.72
N ILE A 94 2.97 -2.57 -7.48
CA ILE A 94 2.61 -2.39 -8.90
C ILE A 94 1.42 -1.43 -9.03
N MET A 95 0.35 -1.61 -8.26
CA MET A 95 -0.81 -0.72 -8.29
C MET A 95 -0.44 0.72 -7.92
N LEU A 96 0.30 0.91 -6.83
CA LEU A 96 0.78 2.22 -6.37
C LEU A 96 1.74 2.87 -7.38
N GLY A 97 2.60 2.08 -8.03
CA GLY A 97 3.49 2.56 -9.08
C GLY A 97 2.72 3.06 -10.31
N ILE A 98 1.69 2.33 -10.74
CA ILE A 98 0.80 2.75 -11.83
C ILE A 98 0.10 4.07 -11.46
N ASP A 99 -0.42 4.20 -10.23
CA ASP A 99 -1.04 5.44 -9.75
C ASP A 99 -0.08 6.64 -9.79
N LEU A 100 1.15 6.45 -9.31
CA LEU A 100 2.17 7.50 -9.31
C LEU A 100 2.58 7.92 -10.72
N ILE A 101 2.77 6.95 -11.63
CA ILE A 101 3.06 7.23 -13.03
C ILE A 101 1.91 8.01 -13.67
N SER A 102 0.67 7.63 -13.37
CA SER A 102 -0.49 8.30 -13.92
C SER A 102 -0.58 9.76 -13.47
N ILE A 103 -0.48 10.01 -12.17
CA ILE A 103 -0.60 11.36 -11.61
C ILE A 103 0.59 12.23 -12.03
N SER A 104 1.81 11.68 -12.06
CA SER A 104 3.03 12.46 -12.28
C SER A 104 3.34 12.72 -13.75
N ILE A 105 3.08 11.73 -14.64
CA ILE A 105 3.49 11.76 -16.04
C ILE A 105 2.27 11.98 -16.94
N LEU A 106 1.25 11.12 -16.85
CA LEU A 106 0.13 11.15 -17.81
C LEU A 106 -0.69 12.43 -17.68
N ASN A 107 -0.99 12.85 -16.45
CA ASN A 107 -1.72 14.09 -16.21
C ASN A 107 -0.89 15.33 -16.59
N LYS A 108 0.39 15.37 -16.21
CA LYS A 108 1.27 16.53 -16.46
C LYS A 108 1.48 16.77 -17.96
N TYR A 109 1.63 15.72 -18.75
CA TYR A 109 1.90 15.82 -20.18
C TYR A 109 0.65 15.67 -21.07
N LYS A 110 -0.56 15.55 -20.48
CA LYS A 110 -1.82 15.27 -21.18
C LYS A 110 -1.67 14.09 -22.18
N ILE A 111 -0.89 13.07 -21.82
CA ILE A 111 -0.62 11.91 -22.69
C ILE A 111 -1.71 10.87 -22.47
N SER A 112 -2.44 10.53 -23.53
CA SER A 112 -3.33 9.37 -23.54
C SER A 112 -2.58 8.15 -24.10
N ILE A 113 -2.51 7.06 -23.32
CA ILE A 113 -1.92 5.79 -23.78
C ILE A 113 -3.05 4.89 -24.31
N PRO A 114 -3.12 4.62 -25.63
CA PRO A 114 -4.24 3.89 -26.24
C PRO A 114 -4.38 2.43 -25.76
N MET A 115 -3.32 1.82 -25.22
CA MET A 115 -3.39 0.47 -24.63
C MET A 115 -4.16 0.44 -23.29
N LEU A 116 -4.02 1.48 -22.46
CA LEU A 116 -4.72 1.62 -21.17
C LEU A 116 -6.19 1.97 -21.36
N ASP A 117 -6.51 2.71 -22.42
CA ASP A 117 -7.86 3.03 -22.89
C ASP A 117 -8.65 1.74 -23.23
N LYS A 118 -7.98 0.81 -23.91
CA LYS A 118 -8.56 -0.49 -24.33
C LYS A 118 -8.92 -1.43 -23.16
N ILE A 119 -8.29 -1.28 -22.00
CA ILE A 119 -8.46 -2.16 -20.83
C ILE A 119 -9.58 -1.67 -19.88
N ARG A 120 -10.31 -0.58 -20.19
CA ARG A 120 -11.24 0.12 -19.27
C ARG A 120 -10.61 0.56 -17.94
N LEU A 121 -9.28 0.49 -17.80
CA LEU A 121 -8.56 1.02 -16.64
C LEU A 121 -8.56 2.57 -16.64
N PHE A 122 -8.97 3.20 -17.73
CA PHE A 122 -8.96 4.64 -17.94
C PHE A 122 -9.75 5.44 -16.90
N ASN A 123 -10.95 4.98 -16.50
CA ASN A 123 -11.79 5.63 -15.47
C ASN A 123 -11.12 5.68 -14.10
N PHE A 124 -10.11 4.84 -13.89
CA PHE A 124 -9.41 4.68 -12.63
C PHE A 124 -8.03 5.35 -12.63
N VAL A 125 -7.48 5.52 -13.83
CA VAL A 125 -6.15 6.08 -14.08
C VAL A 125 -6.20 7.60 -14.24
N LEU A 126 -7.33 8.20 -14.64
CA LEU A 126 -7.40 9.65 -14.89
C LEU A 126 -8.12 10.41 -13.75
N PRO A 127 -7.41 11.06 -12.81
CA PRO A 127 -8.02 12.00 -11.88
C PRO A 127 -8.19 13.38 -12.52
N LEU A 128 -9.34 14.01 -12.23
CA LEU A 128 -9.81 15.35 -12.61
C LEU A 128 -8.94 16.21 -13.54
N HIS A 129 -9.54 16.60 -14.66
CA HIS A 129 -9.28 17.90 -15.26
C HIS A 129 -9.71 18.97 -14.24
N CYS A 130 -8.75 19.61 -13.56
CA CYS A 130 -9.02 20.86 -12.80
C CYS A 130 -9.46 22.02 -13.72
N GLU A 131 -9.58 21.79 -15.02
CA GLU A 131 -10.03 22.75 -16.02
C GLU A 131 -11.55 22.99 -15.99
N GLU A 132 -12.36 22.10 -15.39
CA GLU A 132 -13.84 22.22 -15.37
C GLU A 132 -14.46 22.61 -14.02
N SER A 133 -13.67 22.70 -12.94
CA SER A 133 -14.20 23.01 -11.59
C SER A 133 -13.90 24.45 -11.15
N PRO A 134 -14.78 25.10 -10.36
CA PRO A 134 -14.61 26.48 -9.87
C PRO A 134 -13.52 26.65 -8.79
N ILE A 135 -12.62 25.67 -8.67
CA ILE A 135 -11.66 25.55 -7.57
C ILE A 135 -10.38 26.32 -7.93
N PRO A 136 -9.81 27.13 -7.01
CA PRO A 136 -8.55 27.84 -7.25
C PRO A 136 -7.41 26.87 -7.62
N TRP A 137 -6.61 27.25 -8.62
CA TRP A 137 -5.54 26.41 -9.17
C TRP A 137 -4.51 25.98 -8.11
N ASP A 138 -4.12 26.90 -7.22
CA ASP A 138 -3.19 26.63 -6.12
C ASP A 138 -3.69 25.51 -5.18
N TYR A 139 -4.99 25.48 -4.94
CA TYR A 139 -5.62 24.46 -4.10
C TYR A 139 -5.66 23.09 -4.80
N CYS A 140 -6.00 23.06 -6.09
CA CYS A 140 -5.91 21.84 -6.90
C CYS A 140 -4.48 21.27 -6.92
N GLN A 141 -3.47 22.13 -7.09
CA GLN A 141 -2.08 21.73 -7.09
C GLN A 141 -1.64 21.16 -5.73
N SER A 142 -2.05 21.80 -4.62
CA SER A 142 -1.78 21.31 -3.27
C SER A 142 -2.38 19.92 -3.01
N ILE A 143 -3.62 19.69 -3.47
CA ILE A 143 -4.25 18.35 -3.37
C ILE A 143 -3.49 17.33 -4.22
N GLY A 144 -3.04 17.72 -5.42
CA GLY A 144 -2.22 16.86 -6.26
C GLY A 144 -0.96 16.37 -5.53
N PHE A 145 -0.19 17.30 -4.96
CA PHE A 145 1.01 16.96 -4.18
C PHE A 145 0.72 16.08 -2.96
N TYR A 146 -0.37 16.35 -2.24
CA TYR A 146 -0.81 15.53 -1.12
C TYR A 146 -1.08 14.08 -1.53
N LYS A 147 -1.84 13.86 -2.62
CA LYS A 147 -2.15 12.51 -3.13
C LYS A 147 -0.89 11.79 -3.59
N THR A 148 -0.04 12.48 -4.35
CA THR A 148 1.25 11.93 -4.80
C THR A 148 2.14 11.55 -3.63
N GLY A 149 2.22 12.40 -2.60
CA GLY A 149 3.00 12.14 -1.39
C GLY A 149 2.53 10.91 -0.63
N ILE A 150 1.21 10.76 -0.45
CA ILE A 150 0.63 9.57 0.19
C ILE A 150 0.97 8.30 -0.60
N LEU A 151 0.72 8.30 -1.91
CA LEU A 151 0.99 7.14 -2.76
C LEU A 151 2.48 6.76 -2.76
N ALA A 152 3.37 7.77 -2.76
CA ALA A 152 4.82 7.55 -2.69
C ALA A 152 5.24 6.95 -1.34
N LEU A 153 4.73 7.46 -0.22
CA LEU A 153 5.01 6.89 1.09
C LEU A 153 4.52 5.45 1.19
N MET A 154 3.29 5.18 0.76
CA MET A 154 2.75 3.82 0.73
C MET A 154 3.63 2.90 -0.12
N LEU A 155 4.07 3.34 -1.30
CA LEU A 155 4.95 2.56 -2.17
C LEU A 155 6.28 2.22 -1.48
N ILE A 156 6.91 3.19 -0.81
CA ILE A 156 8.15 2.95 -0.06
C ILE A 156 7.94 1.87 1.00
N PHE A 157 6.85 1.94 1.78
CA PHE A 157 6.56 0.93 2.79
C PHE A 157 6.16 -0.42 2.19
N SER A 158 5.50 -0.47 1.03
CA SER A 158 5.28 -1.72 0.29
C SER A 158 6.60 -2.35 -0.18
N ILE A 159 7.56 -1.54 -0.63
CA ILE A 159 8.91 -2.02 -1.00
C ILE A 159 9.63 -2.57 0.24
N ILE A 160 9.58 -1.86 1.36
CA ILE A 160 10.16 -2.37 2.62
C ILE A 160 9.54 -3.72 2.99
N GLN A 161 8.21 -3.85 2.89
CA GLN A 161 7.50 -5.10 3.14
C GLN A 161 7.85 -6.24 2.18
N SER A 162 8.29 -5.92 0.96
CA SER A 162 8.75 -6.93 0.00
C SER A 162 10.15 -7.47 0.30
N ILE A 163 10.94 -6.74 1.10
CA ILE A 163 12.32 -7.10 1.48
C ILE A 163 12.36 -7.91 2.78
N VAL A 164 11.33 -7.74 3.62
CA VAL A 164 11.19 -8.29 4.97
C VAL A 164 10.32 -9.54 4.94
#